data_AF-N1U4C3-F1
#
_entry.id   AF-N1U4C3-F1
#
_cell.length_a   1.000
_cell.length_b   1.000
_cell.length_c   1.000
_cell.angle_alpha   90.00
_cell.angle_beta   90.00
_cell.angle_gamma   90.00
#
_symmetry.space_group_name_H-M   'P 1'
#
loop_
_entity.id
_entity.type
_entity.pdbx_description
1 polymer ?
#
loop_
_entity_poly.entity_id
_entity_poly.type
_entity_poly.pdbx_seq_one_letter_code
_entity_poly.pdbx_strand_id
1 'polypeptide(L)' 'MLLLENQRYFITKSLAGERIGFEPVEDGLWRIYFSFVTIGYFGERIRKVTRTLKV' A
#
# COMPACT_ATOMS: atom_id res chain seq x y z
N MET A 1 -16.24 13.93 -17.27
CA MET A 1 -15.90 12.53 -16.94
C MET A 1 -14.40 12.45 -16.79
N LEU A 2 -13.90 12.61 -15.55
CA LEU A 2 -12.47 12.60 -15.27
C LEU A 2 -11.99 11.14 -15.33
N LEU A 3 -11.07 10.85 -16.25
CA LEU A 3 -10.38 9.57 -16.33
C LEU A 3 -9.58 9.42 -15.04
N LEU A 4 -10.04 8.57 -14.12
CA LEU A 4 -9.23 8.10 -13.01
C LEU A 4 -8.06 7.34 -13.63
N GLU A 5 -6.92 8.00 -13.76
CA GLU A 5 -5.67 7.35 -14.15
C GLU A 5 -5.50 6.11 -13.25
N ASN A 6 -5.27 4.96 -13.88
CA ASN A 6 -5.08 3.69 -13.18
C ASN A 6 -3.72 3.72 -12.45
N GLN A 7 -3.64 4.48 -11.35
CA GLN A 7 -2.42 4.67 -10.58
C GLN A 7 -2.08 3.37 -9.86
N ARG A 8 -0.92 2.81 -10.20
CA ARG A 8 -0.40 1.58 -9.59
C ARG A 8 0.81 1.93 -8.74
N TYR A 9 0.76 1.57 -7.47
CA TYR A 9 1.87 1.74 -6.54
C TYR A 9 2.57 0.40 -6.31
N PHE A 10 3.91 0.40 -6.42
CA PHE A 10 4.68 -0.80 -6.16
C PHE A 10 4.74 -1.08 -4.66
N ILE A 11 4.13 -2.19 -4.23
CA ILE A 11 4.25 -2.69 -2.85
C ILE A 11 5.39 -3.72 -2.77
N THR A 12 5.24 -4.85 -3.45
CA THR A 12 6.23 -5.94 -3.53
C THR A 12 5.97 -6.88 -4.70
N LYS A 13 7.03 -7.52 -5.22
CA LYS A 13 6.91 -8.54 -6.28
C LYS A 13 6.25 -9.82 -5.78
N SER A 14 6.45 -10.19 -4.51
CA SER A 14 5.96 -11.46 -3.94
C SER A 14 4.44 -11.56 -3.83
N LEU A 15 3.73 -10.44 -3.97
CA LEU A 15 2.27 -10.35 -3.87
C LEU A 15 1.65 -9.85 -5.19
N ALA A 16 2.34 -10.06 -6.31
CA ALA A 16 1.83 -9.67 -7.62
C ALA A 16 0.55 -10.44 -7.94
N GLY A 17 -0.55 -9.71 -8.17
CA GLY A 17 -1.87 -10.30 -8.44
C GLY A 17 -2.73 -10.57 -7.21
N GLU A 18 -2.13 -10.47 -6.01
CA GLU A 18 -2.85 -10.68 -4.76
C GLU A 18 -3.66 -9.46 -4.32
N ARG A 19 -4.75 -9.70 -3.59
CA ARG A 19 -5.50 -8.63 -2.93
C ARG A 19 -4.76 -8.19 -1.68
N ILE A 20 -4.54 -6.89 -1.57
CA ILE A 20 -3.85 -6.25 -0.45
C ILE A 20 -4.87 -5.41 0.33
N GLY A 21 -4.80 -5.46 1.66
CA GLY A 21 -5.61 -4.61 2.53
C GLY A 21 -4.97 -3.25 2.75
N PHE A 22 -5.80 -2.21 2.83
CA PHE A 22 -5.42 -0.86 3.23
C PHE A 22 -6.29 -0.43 4.41
N GLU A 23 -5.67 0.03 5.48
CA GLU A 23 -6.35 0.58 6.65
C GLU A 23 -5.84 2.00 6.90
N PRO A 24 -6.72 3.00 7.04
CA PRO A 24 -6.29 4.37 7.34
C PRO A 24 -5.68 4.42 8.75
N VAL A 25 -4.54 5.09 8.89
CA VAL A 25 -3.89 5.37 10.18
C VAL A 25 -4.08 6.83 10.55
N GLU A 26 -3.73 7.72 9.62
CA GLU A 26 -3.86 9.18 9.73
C GLU A 26 -4.10 9.76 8.32
N ASP A 27 -4.33 11.08 8.21
CA ASP A 27 -4.57 11.74 6.93
C ASP A 27 -3.45 11.50 5.91
N GLY A 28 -3.76 10.74 4.86
CA GLY A 28 -2.82 10.36 3.81
C GLY A 28 -1.79 9.30 4.22
N LEU A 29 -1.94 8.65 5.39
CA LEU A 29 -1.10 7.54 5.83
C LEU A 29 -1.93 6.26 6.00
N TRP A 30 -1.57 5.23 5.24
CA TRP A 30 -2.26 3.95 5.22
C TRP A 30 -1.35 2.84 5.70
N ARG A 31 -1.87 1.94 6.51
CA ARG A 31 -1.22 0.67 6.83
C ARG A 31 -1.63 -0.38 5.79
N ILE A 32 -0.66 -1.14 5.32
CA ILE A 32 -0.82 -2.14 4.27
C ILE A 32 -0.75 -3.54 4.90
N TYR A 33 -1.73 -4.38 4.57
CA TYR A 33 -1.82 -5.75 5.06
C TYR A 33 -1.86 -6.78 3.94
N PHE A 34 -1.26 -7.93 4.19
CA PHE A 34 -1.54 -9.15 3.45
C PHE A 34 -2.05 -10.20 4.45
N SER A 35 -3.29 -10.65 4.26
CA SER A 35 -4.01 -11.41 5.29
C SER A 35 -4.00 -10.63 6.62
N PHE A 36 -3.63 -11.27 7.73
CA PHE A 36 -3.51 -10.65 9.05
C PHE A 36 -2.14 -9.98 9.32
N VAL A 37 -1.22 -9.97 8.34
CA VAL A 37 0.15 -9.49 8.53
C VAL A 37 0.31 -8.06 7.99
N THR A 38 0.80 -7.15 8.83
CA THR A 38 1.23 -5.83 8.39
C THR A 38 2.52 -5.93 7.60
N ILE A 39 2.51 -5.45 6.35
CA ILE A 39 3.66 -5.54 5.44
C ILE A 39 4.33 -4.18 5.19
N GLY A 40 3.67 -3.08 5.54
CA GLY A 40 4.23 -1.75 5.44
C GLY A 40 3.19 -0.64 5.61
N TYR A 41 3.60 0.56 5.20
CA TYR A 41 2.81 1.77 5.21
C TYR A 41 2.90 2.47 3.85
N PHE A 42 1.81 3.06 3.40
CA PHE A 42 1.75 3.89 2.21
C PHE A 42 1.45 5.33 2.60
N GLY A 43 2.33 6.25 2.21
CA GLY A 43 2.08 7.69 2.33
C GLY A 43 1.61 8.25 1.00
N GLU A 44 0.36 8.75 0.95
CA GLU A 44 -0.26 9.33 -0.24
C GLU A 44 0.46 10.59 -0.71
N ARG A 45 0.78 11.50 0.24
CA ARG A 45 1.40 12.79 -0.05
C ARG A 45 2.76 12.64 -0.74
N ILE A 46 3.54 11.65 -0.29
CA ILE A 46 4.88 11.34 -0.82
C ILE A 46 4.87 10.21 -1.85
N ARG A 47 3.72 9.58 -2.10
CA ARG A 47 3.51 8.44 -3.01
C ARG A 47 4.52 7.31 -2.81
N LYS A 48 4.85 7.00 -1.55
CA LYS A 48 5.93 6.07 -1.19
C LYS A 48 5.43 5.01 -0.20
N VAL A 49 5.90 3.79 -0.41
CA VAL A 49 5.70 2.66 0.50
C VAL A 49 6.93 2.51 1.40
N THR A 50 6.71 2.44 2.70
CA THR A 50 7.74 2.12 3.71
C THR A 50 7.46 0.71 4.24
N ARG A 51 8.40 -0.21 4.09
CA ARG A 51 8.23 -1.60 4.54
C ARG A 51 8.66 -1.78 5.98
N THR A 52 7.90 -2.58 6.71
CA THR A 52 8.23 -3.02 8.09
C THR A 52 8.83 -4.41 8.15
N LEU A 53 8.66 -5.24 7.11
CA LEU A 53 9.24 -6.59 7.09
C LEU A 53 10.75 -6.54 6.86
N LYS A 54 11.51 -6.59 7.96
CA LYS A 54 12.83 -7.23 7.99
C LYS A 54 12.61 -8.74 7.98
N VAL A 55 12.91 -9.37 6.86
CA VAL A 55 13.37 -10.77 6.84
C VAL A 55 14.84 -10.80 7.20
#